data_AF-A0A146K778-F1
#
_entry.id   AF-A0A146K778-F1
#
_cell.length_a   1.000
_cell.length_b   1.000
_cell.length_c   1.000
_cell.angle_alpha   90.00
_cell.angle_beta   90.00
_cell.angle_gamma   90.00
#
_symmetry.space_group_name_H-M   'P 1'
#
loop_
_entity.id
_entity.type
_entity.pdbx_description
1 polymer ?
#
loop_
_entity_poly.entity_id
_entity_poly.type
_entity_poly.pdbx_seq_one_letter_code
_entity_poly.pdbx_strand_id
1 'polypeptide(L)'
;ESHAFEYCLSMRRFIAKNLQMIKKYAFNRCMSLTEITVQNVTSCESNSFECCHSLVELNFSSLETLPDNLFYYCKALKQLNCPKLKETNLNAIDDCDKVQITSQLVEKQQYQNTVFSNKRLRFQEVLIDEFRERQKVFQLVKKHSSIVKLVVKSVLAIRKVKANSQGVQQSNKCDGINPEDMTDFKIC
;
A
#
# COMPACT_ATOMS: atom_id res chain seq x y z
N GLU A 1 31.81 -9.51 13.80
CA GLU A 1 32.95 -9.88 12.95
C GLU A 1 32.56 -9.93 11.48
N SER A 2 33.50 -9.60 10.60
CA SER A 2 33.39 -9.89 9.17
C SER A 2 33.37 -11.40 8.95
N HIS A 3 32.69 -11.88 7.90
CA HIS A 3 32.58 -13.30 7.57
C HIS A 3 32.00 -14.21 8.68
N ALA A 4 31.38 -13.66 9.73
CA ALA A 4 31.01 -14.40 10.95
C ALA A 4 30.17 -15.67 10.71
N PHE A 5 29.27 -15.63 9.73
CA PHE A 5 28.42 -16.75 9.31
C PHE A 5 28.52 -17.00 7.81
N GLU A 6 29.63 -16.63 7.18
CA GLU A 6 29.84 -16.91 5.77
C GLU A 6 29.74 -18.43 5.50
N TYR A 7 29.09 -18.83 4.40
CA TYR A 7 28.86 -20.23 4.04
C TYR A 7 28.12 -21.07 5.10
N CYS A 8 27.31 -20.46 5.98
CA CYS A 8 26.41 -21.22 6.84
C CYS A 8 25.23 -21.81 6.05
N LEU A 9 25.50 -22.83 5.24
CA LEU A 9 24.57 -23.39 4.24
C LEU A 9 23.30 -24.01 4.84
N SER A 10 23.31 -24.40 6.12
CA SER A 10 22.18 -25.04 6.79
C SER A 10 21.43 -24.12 7.75
N MET A 11 21.92 -22.91 8.01
CA MET A 11 21.28 -21.98 8.94
C MET A 11 19.98 -21.46 8.33
N ARG A 12 18.84 -21.73 9.01
CA ARG A 12 17.52 -21.25 8.56
C ARG A 12 17.05 -19.99 9.26
N ARG A 13 17.46 -19.80 10.51
CA ARG A 13 16.97 -18.73 11.38
C ARG A 13 18.12 -18.08 12.13
N PHE A 14 18.16 -16.75 12.15
CA PHE A 14 19.07 -15.95 12.95
C PHE A 14 18.30 -14.89 13.76
N ILE A 15 18.62 -14.75 15.04
CA ILE A 15 17.98 -13.76 15.93
C ILE A 15 19.07 -13.05 16.73
N ALA A 16 19.14 -11.73 16.60
CA ALA A 16 20.01 -10.90 17.43
C ALA A 16 19.35 -9.55 17.70
N LYS A 17 18.66 -9.43 18.84
CA LYS A 17 17.87 -8.24 19.21
C LYS A 17 18.73 -7.00 19.43
N ASN A 18 19.95 -7.16 19.94
CA ASN A 18 20.85 -6.05 20.28
C ASN A 18 21.94 -5.81 19.23
N LEU A 19 21.87 -6.48 18.07
CA LEU A 19 22.84 -6.29 17.01
C LEU A 19 22.68 -4.90 16.42
N GLN A 20 23.76 -4.11 16.44
CA GLN A 20 23.79 -2.75 15.89
C GLN A 20 24.40 -2.68 14.49
N MET A 21 25.36 -3.56 14.20
CA MET A 21 26.14 -3.53 12.97
C MET A 21 26.29 -4.92 12.37
N ILE A 22 26.12 -5.01 11.05
CA ILE A 22 26.40 -6.21 10.28
C ILE A 22 27.65 -5.95 9.43
N LYS A 23 28.70 -6.71 9.68
CA LYS A 23 30.00 -6.55 9.03
C LYS A 23 30.04 -7.18 7.64
N LYS A 24 31.09 -6.85 6.88
CA LYS A 24 31.32 -7.33 5.52
C LYS A 24 31.22 -8.85 5.46
N TYR A 25 30.47 -9.35 4.49
CA TYR A 25 30.23 -10.80 4.27
C TYR A 25 29.65 -11.58 5.47
N ALA A 26 29.11 -10.91 6.50
CA ALA A 26 28.71 -11.60 7.74
C ALA A 26 27.72 -12.77 7.53
N PHE A 27 26.82 -12.69 6.55
CA PHE A 27 25.90 -13.76 6.17
C PHE A 27 26.03 -14.15 4.68
N ASN A 28 27.18 -13.87 4.06
CA ASN A 28 27.37 -14.18 2.65
C ASN A 28 27.23 -15.70 2.40
N ARG A 29 26.50 -16.05 1.33
CA ARG A 29 26.18 -17.43 0.92
C ARG A 29 25.49 -18.26 2.00
N CYS A 30 24.74 -17.63 2.91
CA CYS A 30 23.79 -18.34 3.79
C CYS A 30 22.56 -18.80 2.99
N MET A 31 22.73 -19.79 2.10
CA MET A 31 21.73 -20.16 1.09
C MET A 31 20.39 -20.64 1.66
N SER A 32 20.38 -21.22 2.88
CA SER A 32 19.16 -21.68 3.54
C SER A 32 18.54 -20.67 4.51
N LEU A 33 19.12 -19.46 4.67
CA LEU A 33 18.62 -18.48 5.63
C LEU A 33 17.29 -17.90 5.14
N THR A 34 16.21 -18.27 5.83
CA THR A 34 14.84 -17.83 5.51
C THR A 34 14.37 -16.73 6.46
N GLU A 35 14.85 -16.74 7.70
CA GLU A 35 14.37 -15.83 8.75
C GLU A 35 15.52 -15.15 9.48
N ILE A 36 15.52 -13.82 9.49
CA ILE A 36 16.47 -13.02 10.26
C ILE A 36 15.77 -11.88 11.01
N THR A 37 16.03 -11.80 12.31
CA THR A 37 15.47 -10.79 13.21
C THR A 37 16.58 -9.91 13.80
N VAL A 38 16.71 -8.69 13.27
CA VAL A 38 17.79 -7.73 13.59
C VAL A 38 17.27 -6.28 13.71
N GLN A 39 16.37 -6.05 14.67
CA GLN A 39 15.58 -4.80 14.76
C GLN A 39 16.43 -3.52 15.00
N ASN A 40 17.56 -3.64 15.69
CA ASN A 40 18.37 -2.50 16.12
C ASN A 40 19.57 -2.22 15.21
N VAL A 41 19.66 -2.88 14.05
CA VAL A 41 20.76 -2.65 13.12
C VAL A 41 20.61 -1.26 12.49
N THR A 42 21.66 -0.47 12.63
CA THR A 42 21.78 0.89 12.07
C THR A 42 22.78 0.97 10.93
N SER A 43 23.66 -0.03 10.79
CA SER A 43 24.68 -0.08 9.75
C SER A 43 24.91 -1.50 9.25
N CYS A 44 25.03 -1.63 7.93
CA CYS A 44 25.49 -2.83 7.25
C CYS A 44 26.71 -2.45 6.39
N GLU A 45 27.62 -3.40 6.22
CA GLU A 45 28.75 -3.30 5.28
C GLU A 45 28.47 -4.11 4.00
N SER A 46 29.29 -3.89 2.98
CA SER A 46 29.10 -4.48 1.65
C SER A 46 28.99 -6.01 1.67
N ASN A 47 28.18 -6.55 0.76
CA ASN A 47 28.01 -7.99 0.53
C ASN A 47 27.55 -8.81 1.75
N SER A 48 27.03 -8.18 2.81
CA SER A 48 26.74 -8.91 4.05
C SER A 48 25.64 -9.96 3.91
N PHE A 49 24.75 -9.86 2.92
CA PHE A 49 23.70 -10.84 2.61
C PHE A 49 23.78 -11.38 1.17
N GLU A 50 24.90 -11.20 0.48
CA GLU A 50 25.05 -11.70 -0.90
C GLU A 50 24.79 -13.23 -0.97
N CYS A 51 24.12 -13.66 -2.05
CA CYS A 51 23.74 -15.05 -2.31
C CYS A 51 22.89 -15.72 -1.20
N CYS A 52 22.12 -14.96 -0.42
CA CYS A 52 21.12 -15.51 0.51
C CYS A 52 19.85 -15.93 -0.24
N HIS A 53 19.92 -17.02 -1.01
CA HIS A 53 18.88 -17.41 -1.97
C HIS A 53 17.51 -17.74 -1.37
N SER A 54 17.43 -18.07 -0.08
CA SER A 54 16.16 -18.39 0.59
C SER A 54 15.56 -17.22 1.38
N LEU A 55 16.22 -16.06 1.41
CA LEU A 55 15.76 -14.92 2.18
C LEU A 55 14.65 -14.18 1.43
N VAL A 56 13.42 -14.26 1.95
CA VAL A 56 12.22 -13.74 1.27
C VAL A 56 11.90 -12.29 1.66
N GLU A 57 11.98 -11.99 2.95
CA GLU A 57 11.77 -10.65 3.48
C GLU A 57 12.78 -10.30 4.59
N LEU A 58 13.08 -9.00 4.73
CA LEU A 58 13.87 -8.49 5.84
C LEU A 58 13.36 -7.14 6.33
N ASN A 59 13.48 -6.92 7.63
CA ASN A 59 13.04 -5.71 8.32
C ASN A 59 14.23 -5.01 8.99
N PHE A 60 14.50 -3.77 8.59
CA PHE A 60 15.44 -2.87 9.25
C PHE A 60 14.73 -1.59 9.71
N SER A 61 14.41 -1.48 11.00
CA SER A 61 13.70 -0.31 11.53
C SER A 61 14.50 0.99 11.48
N SER A 62 15.82 0.90 11.52
CA SER A 62 16.71 2.05 11.72
C SER A 62 17.84 2.17 10.70
N LEU A 63 17.91 1.27 9.71
CA LEU A 63 18.93 1.34 8.67
C LEU A 63 18.63 2.52 7.73
N GLU A 64 19.62 3.41 7.57
CA GLU A 64 19.45 4.65 6.80
C GLU A 64 20.02 4.56 5.38
N THR A 65 20.92 3.62 5.11
CA THR A 65 21.58 3.44 3.81
C THR A 65 21.68 1.96 3.43
N LEU A 66 21.60 1.67 2.14
CA LEU A 66 21.91 0.33 1.61
C LEU A 66 23.32 0.36 0.99
N PRO A 67 24.31 -0.34 1.57
CA PRO A 67 25.65 -0.42 1.02
C PRO A 67 25.69 -1.29 -0.25
N ASP A 68 26.80 -1.20 -0.96
CA ASP A 68 27.07 -1.90 -2.21
C ASP A 68 26.88 -3.42 -2.06
N ASN A 69 26.18 -4.01 -3.03
CA ASN A 69 25.96 -5.45 -3.14
C ASN A 69 25.38 -6.10 -1.89
N LEU A 70 24.70 -5.34 -1.02
CA LEU A 70 24.18 -5.85 0.26
C LEU A 70 23.42 -7.18 0.09
N PHE A 71 22.56 -7.24 -0.92
CA PHE A 71 21.73 -8.39 -1.29
C PHE A 71 22.03 -8.89 -2.71
N TYR A 72 23.26 -8.74 -3.19
CA TYR A 72 23.62 -9.21 -4.53
C TYR A 72 23.20 -10.67 -4.74
N TYR A 73 22.50 -10.92 -5.85
CA TYR A 73 22.05 -12.25 -6.25
C TYR A 73 21.08 -12.95 -5.25
N CYS A 74 20.32 -12.17 -4.46
CA CYS A 74 19.27 -12.71 -3.58
C CYS A 74 17.94 -12.96 -4.33
N LYS A 75 17.85 -14.07 -5.07
CA LYS A 75 16.72 -14.36 -5.98
C LYS A 75 15.34 -14.47 -5.30
N ALA A 76 15.26 -14.95 -4.07
CA ALA A 76 13.99 -15.05 -3.35
C ALA A 76 13.57 -13.74 -2.66
N LEU A 77 14.44 -12.73 -2.58
CA LEU A 77 14.12 -11.50 -1.88
C LEU A 77 13.01 -10.77 -2.63
N LYS A 78 11.85 -10.64 -1.99
CA LYS A 78 10.68 -9.97 -2.55
C LYS A 78 10.36 -8.68 -1.80
N GLN A 79 10.79 -8.58 -0.54
CA GLN A 79 10.45 -7.44 0.30
C GLN A 79 11.56 -7.00 1.24
N LEU A 80 11.80 -5.69 1.28
CA LEU A 80 12.72 -5.06 2.24
C LEU A 80 12.00 -3.89 2.92
N ASN A 81 11.91 -3.91 4.24
CA ASN A 81 11.24 -2.87 5.01
C ASN A 81 12.26 -1.99 5.72
N CYS A 82 12.48 -0.77 5.20
CA CYS A 82 13.45 0.21 5.68
C CYS A 82 12.82 1.60 5.77
N PRO A 83 11.99 1.89 6.79
CA PRO A 83 11.22 3.14 6.86
C PRO A 83 12.08 4.41 7.00
N LYS A 84 13.31 4.29 7.51
CA LYS A 84 14.26 5.41 7.69
C LYS A 84 15.30 5.52 6.57
N LEU A 85 15.13 4.78 5.49
CA LEU A 85 16.08 4.78 4.38
C LEU A 85 16.14 6.17 3.72
N LYS A 86 17.33 6.75 3.66
CA LYS A 86 17.61 8.08 3.11
C LYS A 86 18.28 8.02 1.74
N GLU A 87 19.09 7.00 1.51
CA GLU A 87 19.88 6.83 0.28
C GLU A 87 20.02 5.34 -0.06
N THR A 88 20.07 5.03 -1.35
CA THR A 88 20.32 3.69 -1.87
C THR A 88 21.45 3.72 -2.88
N ASN A 89 22.34 2.73 -2.86
CA ASN A 89 23.28 2.52 -3.95
C ASN A 89 22.61 1.66 -5.03
N LEU A 90 22.85 1.99 -6.31
CA LEU A 90 22.32 1.31 -7.50
C LEU A 90 22.52 -0.21 -7.46
N ASN A 91 23.60 -0.68 -6.82
CA ASN A 91 23.97 -2.09 -6.86
C ASN A 91 23.59 -2.88 -5.59
N ALA A 92 22.97 -2.25 -4.59
CA ALA A 92 22.70 -2.90 -3.30
C ALA A 92 21.82 -4.16 -3.41
N ILE A 93 20.99 -4.23 -4.45
CA ILE A 93 20.03 -5.30 -4.75
C ILE A 93 20.16 -5.74 -6.22
N ASP A 94 21.36 -5.61 -6.78
CA ASP A 94 21.60 -6.05 -8.15
C ASP A 94 21.44 -7.58 -8.28
N ASP A 95 21.04 -8.03 -9.47
CA ASP A 95 20.65 -9.41 -9.73
C ASP A 95 19.55 -9.98 -8.81
N CYS A 96 18.83 -9.15 -8.06
CA CYS A 96 17.58 -9.57 -7.45
C CYS A 96 16.46 -9.62 -8.48
N ASP A 97 15.47 -10.47 -8.21
CA ASP A 97 14.19 -10.41 -8.90
C ASP A 97 13.45 -9.12 -8.48
N LYS A 98 12.13 -9.03 -8.74
CA LYS A 98 11.31 -7.91 -8.31
C LYS A 98 11.29 -7.77 -6.78
N VAL A 99 11.96 -6.73 -6.25
CA VAL A 99 11.96 -6.38 -4.82
C VAL A 99 11.08 -5.17 -4.56
N GLN A 100 10.22 -5.26 -3.55
CA GLN A 100 9.53 -4.07 -3.01
C GLN A 100 10.27 -3.53 -1.79
N ILE A 101 10.75 -2.29 -1.87
CA ILE A 101 11.31 -1.56 -0.72
C ILE A 101 10.21 -0.69 -0.10
N THR A 102 9.96 -0.90 1.20
CA THR A 102 9.09 -0.04 1.98
C THR A 102 9.90 1.05 2.66
N SER A 103 9.80 2.29 2.16
CA SER A 103 10.49 3.48 2.67
C SER A 103 9.66 4.74 2.39
N GLN A 104 9.89 5.82 3.13
CA GLN A 104 9.35 7.16 2.85
C GLN A 104 10.05 7.86 1.67
N LEU A 105 11.14 7.27 1.20
CA LEU A 105 11.95 7.81 0.11
C LEU A 105 11.17 7.80 -1.20
N VAL A 106 11.07 8.97 -1.84
CA VAL A 106 10.44 9.13 -3.16
C VAL A 106 11.55 9.17 -4.21
N GLU A 107 12.00 8.00 -4.64
CA GLU A 107 13.08 7.90 -5.62
C GLU A 107 12.50 8.10 -7.03
N LYS A 108 13.06 9.05 -7.77
CA LYS A 108 12.65 9.37 -9.16
C LYS A 108 13.25 8.41 -10.19
N GLN A 109 14.23 7.61 -9.80
CA GLN A 109 14.91 6.67 -10.67
C GLN A 109 14.21 5.31 -10.59
N GLN A 110 13.74 4.84 -11.73
CA GLN A 110 13.22 3.49 -11.87
C GLN A 110 14.40 2.52 -11.96
N TYR A 111 14.61 1.72 -10.93
CA TYR A 111 15.47 0.54 -11.03
C TYR A 111 14.65 -0.55 -11.69
N GLN A 112 15.21 -1.24 -12.67
CA GLN A 112 14.43 -2.15 -13.52
C GLN A 112 13.65 -3.21 -12.73
N ASN A 113 14.16 -3.61 -11.55
CA ASN A 113 13.56 -4.66 -10.71
C ASN A 113 13.16 -4.19 -9.30
N THR A 114 13.08 -2.88 -9.02
CA THR A 114 12.74 -2.39 -7.66
C THR A 114 11.52 -1.49 -7.66
N VAL A 115 10.62 -1.73 -6.70
CA VAL A 115 9.43 -0.91 -6.48
C VAL A 115 9.51 -0.27 -5.09
N PHE A 116 9.51 1.06 -5.03
CA PHE A 116 9.37 1.77 -3.78
C PHE A 116 7.88 1.96 -3.43
N SER A 117 7.53 1.72 -2.17
CA SER A 117 6.16 1.90 -1.68
C SER A 117 6.15 2.35 -0.23
N ASN A 118 5.16 3.15 0.15
CA ASN A 118 4.91 3.44 1.57
C ASN A 118 4.16 2.30 2.28
N LYS A 119 3.70 1.29 1.53
CA LYS A 119 2.87 0.21 2.05
C LYS A 119 3.65 -1.10 2.07
N ARG A 120 3.79 -1.68 3.27
CA ARG A 120 4.32 -3.03 3.47
C ARG A 120 3.43 -4.08 2.77
N LEU A 121 4.01 -4.99 1.99
CA LEU A 121 3.30 -6.21 1.56
C LEU A 121 3.01 -7.11 2.76
N ARG A 122 1.85 -7.74 2.77
CA ARG A 122 1.51 -8.79 3.75
C ARG A 122 2.24 -10.06 3.35
N PHE A 123 2.60 -10.91 4.31
CA PHE A 123 3.29 -12.18 4.04
C PHE A 123 2.65 -13.01 2.90
N GLN A 124 1.32 -13.14 2.94
CA GLN A 124 0.56 -13.79 1.86
C GLN A 124 0.79 -13.17 0.48
N GLU A 125 0.95 -11.83 0.41
CA GLU A 125 1.23 -11.07 -0.83
C GLU A 125 2.66 -11.24 -1.33
N VAL A 126 3.59 -11.59 -0.45
CA VAL A 126 5.00 -11.81 -0.80
C VAL A 126 5.20 -13.17 -1.49
N LEU A 127 4.44 -14.19 -1.08
CA LEU A 127 4.60 -15.57 -1.57
C LEU A 127 3.78 -15.92 -2.82
N ILE A 128 2.93 -15.01 -3.31
CA ILE A 128 1.99 -15.28 -4.38
C ILE A 128 2.27 -14.33 -5.55
N ASP A 129 2.57 -14.89 -6.73
CA ASP A 129 2.86 -14.11 -7.95
C ASP A 129 1.64 -13.30 -8.44
N GLU A 130 0.44 -13.89 -8.45
CA GLU A 130 -0.81 -13.21 -8.86
C GLU A 130 -2.03 -13.63 -8.04
N PHE A 131 -2.71 -12.65 -7.43
CA PHE A 131 -4.01 -12.88 -6.77
C PHE A 131 -5.19 -12.77 -7.73
N ARG A 132 -5.35 -13.76 -8.62
CA ARG A 132 -6.42 -13.76 -9.63
C ARG A 132 -7.81 -13.58 -9.01
N GLU A 133 -8.12 -14.29 -7.93
CA GLU A 133 -9.42 -14.20 -7.26
C GLU A 133 -9.66 -12.85 -6.60
N ARG A 134 -8.63 -12.27 -5.97
CA ARG A 134 -8.75 -10.92 -5.39
C ARG A 134 -8.98 -9.86 -6.46
N GLN A 135 -8.34 -9.98 -7.61
CA GLN A 135 -8.56 -9.08 -8.74
C GLN A 135 -10.00 -9.18 -9.25
N LYS A 136 -10.53 -10.40 -9.42
CA LYS A 136 -11.94 -10.63 -9.81
C LYS A 136 -12.91 -10.01 -8.81
N VAL A 137 -12.72 -10.25 -7.51
CA VAL A 137 -13.55 -9.66 -6.45
C VAL A 137 -13.47 -8.13 -6.48
N PHE A 138 -12.28 -7.57 -6.67
CA PHE A 138 -12.10 -6.12 -6.74
C PHE A 138 -12.80 -5.49 -7.94
N GLN A 139 -12.75 -6.14 -9.11
CA GLN A 139 -13.50 -5.71 -10.30
C GLN A 139 -15.02 -5.76 -10.05
N LEU A 140 -15.51 -6.82 -9.41
CA LEU A 140 -16.92 -6.96 -9.05
C LEU A 140 -17.37 -5.85 -8.09
N VAL A 141 -16.58 -5.60 -7.04
CA VAL A 141 -16.84 -4.54 -6.05
C VAL A 141 -16.84 -3.16 -6.70
N LYS A 142 -15.90 -2.87 -7.61
CA LYS A 142 -15.89 -1.62 -8.38
C LYS A 142 -17.16 -1.46 -9.21
N LYS A 143 -17.58 -2.51 -9.93
CA LYS A 143 -18.81 -2.50 -10.73
C LYS A 143 -20.03 -2.23 -9.85
N HIS A 144 -20.15 -2.94 -8.72
CA HIS A 144 -21.26 -2.75 -7.78
C HIS A 144 -21.27 -1.35 -7.16
N SER A 145 -20.10 -0.80 -6.81
CA SER A 145 -20.00 0.57 -6.29
C SER A 145 -20.50 1.61 -7.31
N SER A 146 -20.19 1.45 -8.59
CA SER A 146 -20.69 2.33 -9.65
C SER A 146 -22.22 2.24 -9.80
N ILE A 147 -22.78 1.03 -9.72
CA ILE A 147 -24.23 0.82 -9.76
C ILE A 147 -24.91 1.49 -8.56
N VAL A 148 -24.40 1.28 -7.35
CA VAL A 148 -24.92 1.91 -6.12
C VAL A 148 -24.89 3.44 -6.25
N LYS A 149 -23.80 4.02 -6.76
CA LYS A 149 -23.71 5.47 -7.00
C LYS A 149 -24.77 5.96 -7.97
N LEU A 150 -25.04 5.22 -9.05
CA LEU A 150 -26.09 5.56 -10.02
C LEU A 150 -27.48 5.49 -9.38
N VAL A 151 -27.78 4.44 -8.61
CA VAL A 151 -29.07 4.29 -7.91
C VAL A 151 -29.26 5.40 -6.88
N VAL A 152 -28.23 5.76 -6.12
CA VAL A 152 -28.32 6.89 -5.18
C VAL A 152 -28.60 8.21 -5.91
N LYS A 153 -27.91 8.47 -7.04
CA LYS A 153 -28.17 9.67 -7.86
C LYS A 153 -29.60 9.71 -8.40
N SER A 154 -30.12 8.60 -8.91
CA SER A 154 -31.49 8.55 -9.45
C SER A 154 -32.54 8.73 -8.36
N VAL A 155 -32.36 8.11 -7.18
CA VAL A 155 -33.25 8.31 -6.02
C VAL A 155 -33.25 9.77 -5.57
N LEU A 156 -32.07 10.41 -5.50
CA LEU A 156 -31.96 11.83 -5.17
C LEU A 156 -32.64 12.73 -6.21
N ALA A 157 -32.50 12.43 -7.51
CA ALA A 157 -33.17 13.16 -8.57
C ALA A 157 -34.70 13.03 -8.48
N ILE A 158 -35.22 11.81 -8.26
CA ILE A 158 -36.66 11.57 -8.07
C ILE A 158 -37.20 12.34 -6.85
N ARG A 159 -36.45 12.35 -5.73
CA ARG A 159 -36.82 13.14 -4.54
C ARG A 159 -36.90 14.63 -4.85
N LYS A 160 -35.94 15.17 -5.61
CA LYS A 160 -35.97 16.58 -6.05
C LYS A 160 -37.18 16.88 -6.94
N VAL A 161 -37.49 16.01 -7.90
CA VAL A 161 -38.67 16.17 -8.78
C VAL A 161 -39.95 16.14 -7.95
N LYS A 162 -40.09 15.22 -6.99
CA LYS A 162 -41.25 15.16 -6.09
C LYS A 162 -41.39 16.42 -5.24
N ALA A 163 -40.29 16.92 -4.67
CA ALA A 163 -40.29 18.17 -3.90
C ALA A 163 -40.74 19.37 -4.75
N ASN A 164 -40.28 19.44 -6.01
CA ASN A 164 -40.70 20.50 -6.93
C ASN A 164 -42.18 20.37 -7.35
N SER A 165 -42.70 19.14 -7.54
CA SER A 165 -44.12 18.93 -7.88
C SER A 165 -45.09 19.28 -6.73
N GLN A 166 -44.66 19.11 -5.47
CA GLN A 166 -45.47 19.51 -4.31
C GLN A 166 -45.49 21.04 -4.09
N GLY A 167 -44.44 21.76 -4.50
CA GLY A 167 -44.44 23.23 -4.51
C GLY A 167 -45.37 23.86 -5.55
N VAL A 168 -45.67 23.16 -6.65
CA VAL A 168 -46.57 23.66 -7.72
C VAL A 168 -48.05 23.47 -7.38
N GLN A 169 -48.42 22.55 -6.48
CA GLN A 169 -49.82 22.37 -6.06
C GLN A 169 -50.32 23.43 -5.05
N GLN A 170 -49.45 24.29 -4.50
CA GLN A 170 -49.87 25.42 -3.66
C GLN A 170 -50.14 26.72 -4.45
N SER A 171 -49.78 26.82 -5.74
CA SER A 171 -50.03 28.03 -6.55
C SER A 171 -51.31 27.97 -7.41
N ASN A 172 -52.02 26.85 -7.43
CA ASN A 172 -53.27 26.67 -8.20
C ASN A 172 -54.49 26.47 -7.29
N LYS A 173 -54.60 27.22 -6.19
CA LYS A 173 -55.91 27.53 -5.59
C LYS A 173 -56.45 28.74 -6.34
N CYS A 174 -57.30 28.50 -7.33
CA CYS A 174 -58.12 29.55 -7.92
C CYS A 174 -58.94 30.20 -6.80
N ASP A 175 -58.85 31.53 -6.69
CA ASP A 175 -59.72 32.34 -5.83
C ASP A 175 -61.18 32.09 -6.24
N GLY A 176 -61.87 31.27 -5.43
CA GLY A 176 -63.31 31.12 -5.50
C GLY A 176 -63.95 32.41 -5.01
N ILE A 177 -64.67 33.08 -5.93
CA ILE A 177 -65.54 34.22 -5.65
C ILE A 177 -66.52 33.81 -4.53
N ASN A 178 -66.48 34.55 -3.43
CA ASN A 178 -67.36 34.35 -2.27
C ASN A 178 -68.66 35.15 -2.50
N PRO A 179 -69.86 34.53 -2.45
CA PRO A 179 -71.11 35.20 -2.76
C PRO A 179 -71.76 35.78 -1.50
N GLU A 180 -71.19 36.82 -0.88
CA GLU A 180 -71.87 37.54 0.22
C GLU A 180 -71.73 39.07 0.24
N ASP A 181 -71.01 39.72 -0.69
CA ASP A 181 -70.98 41.19 -0.76
C ASP A 181 -72.10 41.77 -1.64
N MET A 182 -73.36 41.59 -1.19
CA MET A 182 -74.53 42.26 -1.75
C MET A 182 -75.46 42.79 -0.67
N THR A 183 -74.94 43.65 0.23
CA THR A 183 -75.77 44.60 0.98
C THR A 183 -74.95 45.83 1.35
N ASP A 184 -75.16 46.95 0.66
CA ASP A 184 -75.51 48.21 1.32
C ASP A 184 -75.80 49.31 0.28
N PHE A 185 -77.09 49.41 -0.04
CA PHE A 185 -77.71 50.67 -0.43
C PHE A 185 -77.93 51.48 0.85
N LYS A 186 -77.35 52.68 0.96
CA LYS A 186 -77.98 53.78 1.70
C LYS A 186 -77.62 55.14 1.10
N ILE A 187 -78.67 55.76 0.58
CA ILE A 187 -78.80 57.18 0.25
C ILE A 187 -79.13 57.92 1.57
N CYS A 188 -78.65 59.17 1.64
CA CYS A 188 -78.68 60.16 2.75
C CYS A 188 -77.52 60.05 3.74
#